data_AF-A0A8H7FI67-F1
#
_entry.id   AF-A0A8H7FI67-F1
#
_cell.length_a   1.000
_cell.length_b   1.000
_cell.length_c   1.000
_cell.angle_alpha   90.00
_cell.angle_beta   90.00
_cell.angle_gamma   90.00
#
_symmetry.space_group_name_H-M   'P 1'
#
loop_
_entity.id
_entity.type
_entity.pdbx_description
1 polymer ?
#
loop_
_entity_poly.entity_id
_entity_poly.type
_entity_poly.pdbx_seq_one_letter_code
_entity_poly.pdbx_strand_id
1 'polypeptide(L)'
;MSHGVLASTTFHREESSGTPGPFFGLVGDTLQAFRLVLATEKGLVPRIIQRSKQSDRMHMIASGSVIIFSVQESGMKRWRDGLLWSPSRIEGNFLVYKEMDTYSRVDQQYASERYPKVFVKVDGLRKRVRWNTKVMKGTAT
;
A
#
# COMPACT_ATOMS: atom_id res chain seq x y z
N MET A 1 -3.07 19.86 9.26
CA MET A 1 -2.19 19.30 8.22
C MET A 1 -1.81 17.89 8.65
N SER A 2 -2.52 16.87 8.15
CA SER A 2 -2.30 15.46 8.51
C SER A 2 -2.27 14.63 7.23
N HIS A 3 -1.06 14.39 6.73
CA HIS A 3 -0.79 13.58 5.54
C HIS A 3 -0.68 12.12 6.04
N GLY A 4 -1.19 11.07 5.41
CA GLY A 4 -0.92 10.57 4.05
C GLY A 4 -0.16 9.26 4.20
N VAL A 5 -0.82 8.11 3.99
CA VAL A 5 -0.21 6.77 4.12
C VAL A 5 0.14 6.28 2.71
N LEU A 6 1.40 5.88 2.47
CA LEU A 6 1.91 5.40 1.17
C LEU A 6 2.00 3.86 1.15
N ALA A 7 1.81 3.20 0.00
CA ALA A 7 2.05 1.76 -0.25
C ALA A 7 2.78 1.58 -1.61
N SER A 8 3.70 0.62 -1.83
CA SER A 8 4.47 0.41 -3.10
C SER A 8 4.90 -1.08 -3.28
N THR A 9 5.08 -1.60 -4.52
CA THR A 9 5.28 -3.04 -4.95
C THR A 9 6.10 -3.17 -6.31
N THR A 10 6.62 -4.31 -6.87
CA THR A 10 7.67 -4.38 -7.99
C THR A 10 7.35 -5.05 -9.39
N PHE A 11 7.78 -4.40 -10.52
CA PHE A 11 7.16 -4.00 -11.85
C PHE A 11 6.45 -4.97 -12.86
N HIS A 12 5.50 -4.46 -13.69
CA HIS A 12 5.32 -4.65 -15.18
C HIS A 12 4.26 -3.65 -15.75
N ARG A 13 4.47 -3.11 -16.97
CA ARG A 13 3.78 -1.93 -17.56
C ARG A 13 2.78 -2.30 -18.67
N GLU A 14 1.54 -1.83 -18.57
CA GLU A 14 0.67 -1.47 -19.71
C GLU A 14 -0.17 -0.24 -19.37
N GLU A 15 -0.43 0.59 -20.38
CA GLU A 15 -0.94 1.96 -20.28
C GLU A 15 -2.32 2.02 -20.97
N SER A 16 -3.39 2.41 -20.27
CA SER A 16 -4.69 2.65 -20.90
C SER A 16 -5.49 3.78 -20.22
N SER A 17 -6.23 4.49 -21.06
CA SER A 17 -6.96 5.73 -20.82
C SER A 17 -8.27 5.52 -20.04
N GLY A 18 -8.45 6.26 -18.95
CA GLY A 18 -9.75 6.46 -18.31
C GLY A 18 -9.71 6.23 -16.79
N THR A 19 -9.74 7.32 -16.03
CA THR A 19 -9.44 7.42 -14.59
C THR A 19 -7.93 7.46 -14.31
N PRO A 20 -7.39 8.45 -13.59
CA PRO A 20 -5.98 8.44 -13.22
C PRO A 20 -5.71 7.18 -12.40
N GLY A 21 -4.99 6.24 -13.01
CA GLY A 21 -4.48 5.05 -12.33
C GLY A 21 -3.56 5.45 -11.17
N PRO A 22 -3.15 4.48 -10.34
CA PRO A 22 -2.17 4.77 -9.30
C PRO A 22 -0.88 5.31 -9.94
N PHE A 23 -0.14 6.13 -9.20
CA PHE A 23 1.21 6.48 -9.59
C PHE A 23 2.07 5.21 -9.61
N PHE A 24 2.93 5.02 -10.60
CA PHE A 24 3.81 3.85 -10.65
C PHE A 24 5.26 4.25 -10.37
N GLY A 25 5.88 3.60 -9.39
CA GLY A 25 7.27 3.83 -9.04
C GLY A 25 7.71 3.14 -7.74
N LEU A 26 9.01 3.20 -7.47
CA LEU A 26 9.59 2.69 -6.24
C LEU A 26 9.75 3.82 -5.23
N VAL A 27 9.29 3.59 -4.00
CA VAL A 27 9.56 4.47 -2.85
C VAL A 27 10.60 3.79 -1.97
N GLY A 28 11.88 4.11 -2.20
CA GLY A 28 13.01 3.52 -1.52
C GLY A 28 13.18 4.05 -0.09
N ASP A 29 13.02 5.36 0.07
CA ASP A 29 13.31 6.09 1.30
C ASP A 29 12.20 7.09 1.70
N THR A 30 12.43 7.76 2.82
CA THR A 30 11.48 8.73 3.38
C THR A 30 11.43 10.05 2.58
N LEU A 31 12.53 10.45 1.94
CA LEU A 31 12.58 11.68 1.14
C LEU A 31 11.73 11.54 -0.13
N GLN A 32 11.82 10.40 -0.82
CA GLN A 32 10.99 10.07 -1.97
C GLN A 32 9.51 10.04 -1.60
N ALA A 33 9.16 9.46 -0.45
CA ALA A 33 7.81 9.51 0.11
C ALA A 33 7.30 10.95 0.29
N PHE A 34 8.11 11.83 0.88
CA PHE A 34 7.72 13.24 1.06
C PHE A 34 7.55 13.99 -0.25
N ARG A 35 8.43 13.76 -1.23
CA ARG A 35 8.31 14.38 -2.56
C ARG A 35 6.99 14.02 -3.24
N LEU A 36 6.54 12.78 -3.13
CA LEU A 36 5.25 12.34 -3.67
C LEU A 36 4.06 13.02 -2.98
N VAL A 37 4.11 13.17 -1.66
CA VAL A 37 3.08 13.91 -0.91
C VAL A 37 3.00 15.37 -1.38
N LEU A 38 4.15 16.05 -1.52
CA LEU A 38 4.21 17.43 -2.01
C LEU A 38 3.72 17.54 -3.47
N ALA A 39 4.09 16.59 -4.33
CA ALA A 39 3.64 16.55 -5.71
C ALA A 39 2.11 16.39 -5.80
N THR A 40 1.54 15.58 -4.92
CA THR A 40 0.09 15.43 -4.77
C THR A 40 -0.60 16.70 -4.32
N GLU A 41 -0.02 17.48 -3.41
CA GLU A 41 -0.58 18.78 -2.99
C GLU A 41 -0.62 19.78 -4.14
N LYS A 42 0.34 19.68 -5.06
CA LYS A 42 0.40 20.48 -6.29
C LYS A 42 -0.45 19.91 -7.44
N GLY A 43 -1.18 18.80 -7.22
CA GLY A 43 -1.98 18.14 -8.26
C GLY A 43 -1.17 17.40 -9.32
N LEU A 44 0.14 17.22 -9.14
CA LEU A 44 1.03 16.54 -10.10
C LEU A 44 0.95 15.01 -10.01
N VAL A 45 0.62 14.48 -8.83
CA VAL A 45 0.46 13.05 -8.57
C VAL A 45 -0.95 12.80 -8.04
N PRO A 46 -1.72 11.88 -8.63
CA PRO A 46 -3.10 11.63 -8.20
C PRO A 46 -3.12 11.13 -6.75
N ARG A 47 -4.08 11.66 -5.97
CA ARG A 47 -4.45 11.11 -4.66
C ARG A 47 -5.90 10.68 -4.63
N ILE A 48 -6.17 9.69 -3.80
CA ILE A 48 -7.52 9.27 -3.48
C ILE A 48 -8.13 10.28 -2.51
N ILE A 49 -9.15 10.98 -3.01
CA ILE A 49 -9.95 11.96 -2.26
C ILE A 49 -11.33 11.46 -1.88
N GLN A 50 -11.73 10.29 -2.36
CA GLN A 50 -13.02 9.66 -2.04
C GLN A 50 -12.87 8.15 -2.00
N ARG A 51 -13.77 7.46 -1.31
CA ARG A 51 -13.71 6.02 -1.18
C ARG A 51 -14.07 5.35 -2.50
N SER A 52 -13.07 4.91 -3.27
CA SER A 52 -13.27 4.14 -4.50
C SER A 52 -13.99 2.82 -4.26
N LYS A 53 -14.72 2.33 -5.27
CA LYS A 53 -15.37 1.00 -5.25
C LYS A 53 -14.31 -0.09 -5.19
N GLN A 54 -14.67 -1.24 -4.64
CA GLN A 54 -13.73 -2.35 -4.44
C GLN A 54 -13.16 -2.88 -5.77
N SER A 55 -13.96 -2.88 -6.85
CA SER A 55 -13.52 -3.23 -8.21
C SER A 55 -12.34 -2.37 -8.66
N ASP A 56 -12.47 -1.05 -8.49
CA ASP A 56 -11.49 -0.09 -8.98
C ASP A 56 -10.18 -0.21 -8.21
N ARG A 57 -10.25 -0.62 -6.93
CA ARG A 57 -9.08 -0.86 -6.07
C ARG A 57 -8.28 -2.07 -6.50
N MET A 58 -8.92 -3.11 -7.02
CA MET A 58 -8.20 -4.31 -7.49
C MET A 58 -7.21 -3.96 -8.58
N HIS A 59 -7.60 -3.08 -9.51
CA HIS A 59 -6.71 -2.57 -10.56
C HIS A 59 -5.57 -1.69 -10.01
N MET A 60 -5.74 -1.11 -8.82
CA MET A 60 -4.68 -0.34 -8.16
C MET A 60 -3.68 -1.22 -7.41
N ILE A 61 -3.99 -2.48 -7.13
CA ILE A 61 -3.11 -3.37 -6.36
C ILE A 61 -2.27 -4.17 -7.35
N ALA A 62 -1.29 -3.49 -7.89
CA ALA A 62 -0.25 -4.09 -8.69
C ALA A 62 1.07 -3.64 -8.12
N SER A 63 2.13 -4.30 -8.52
CA SER A 63 3.35 -3.54 -8.62
C SER A 63 3.23 -2.40 -9.64
N GLY A 64 3.92 -1.26 -9.55
CA GLY A 64 4.55 -0.61 -8.42
C GLY A 64 3.72 0.56 -8.07
N SER A 65 2.47 0.21 -7.78
CA SER A 65 1.43 1.14 -7.45
C SER A 65 1.80 1.86 -6.18
N VAL A 66 1.87 3.18 -6.28
CA VAL A 66 1.96 4.09 -5.16
C VAL A 66 0.62 4.72 -4.92
N ILE A 67 0.02 4.31 -3.80
CA ILE A 67 -1.30 4.79 -3.40
C ILE A 67 -1.14 5.88 -2.35
N ILE A 68 -1.66 7.07 -2.67
CA ILE A 68 -1.67 8.23 -1.79
C ILE A 68 -3.14 8.56 -1.52
N PHE A 69 -3.53 8.63 -0.26
CA PHE A 69 -4.89 9.05 0.10
C PHE A 69 -4.89 10.10 1.20
N SER A 70 -5.81 11.05 1.08
CA SER A 70 -6.06 12.06 2.10
C SER A 70 -7.08 11.54 3.09
N VAL A 71 -6.71 11.47 4.37
CA VAL A 71 -7.62 11.01 5.43
C VAL A 71 -8.84 11.94 5.54
N GLN A 72 -8.64 13.24 5.35
CA GLN A 72 -9.69 14.26 5.49
C GLN A 72 -10.66 14.22 4.31
N GLU A 73 -10.16 14.20 3.08
CA GLU A 73 -11.01 14.23 1.89
C GLU A 73 -11.71 12.88 1.70
N SER A 74 -10.97 11.76 1.83
CA SER A 74 -11.53 10.44 1.54
C SER A 74 -12.32 9.80 2.69
N GLY A 75 -12.18 10.33 3.91
CA GLY A 75 -12.67 9.69 5.14
C GLY A 75 -12.00 8.34 5.46
N MET A 76 -10.99 7.92 4.69
CA MET A 76 -10.29 6.65 4.92
C MET A 76 -9.23 6.82 6.00
N LYS A 77 -9.27 5.97 7.04
CA LYS A 77 -8.23 5.93 8.09
C LYS A 77 -7.07 4.99 7.75
N ARG A 78 -7.32 3.98 6.92
CA ARG A 78 -6.37 2.93 6.53
C ARG A 78 -6.73 2.47 5.12
N TRP A 79 -5.72 2.10 4.34
CA TRP A 79 -5.91 1.40 3.09
C TRP A 79 -6.36 -0.05 3.36
N ARG A 80 -7.33 -0.53 2.58
CA ARG A 80 -7.78 -1.93 2.59
C ARG A 80 -7.78 -2.42 1.15
N ASP A 81 -6.80 -3.26 0.85
CA ASP A 81 -6.61 -3.90 -0.46
C ASP A 81 -7.38 -5.22 -0.56
N GLY A 82 -7.64 -5.91 0.55
CA GLY A 82 -8.34 -7.21 0.54
C GLY A 82 -7.41 -8.40 0.34
N LEU A 83 -6.10 -8.17 0.28
CA LEU A 83 -5.08 -9.22 0.27
C LEU A 83 -4.73 -9.64 1.71
N LEU A 84 -4.22 -10.86 1.84
CA LEU A 84 -3.70 -11.37 3.11
C LEU A 84 -2.25 -10.94 3.29
N TRP A 85 -1.93 -10.36 4.45
CA TRP A 85 -0.63 -9.75 4.70
C TRP A 85 0.00 -10.27 5.99
N SER A 86 1.31 -10.53 5.96
CA SER A 86 2.09 -10.91 7.13
C SER A 86 1.96 -9.88 8.26
N PRO A 87 2.20 -10.25 9.53
CA PRO A 87 2.40 -9.26 10.59
C PRO A 87 3.46 -8.22 10.20
N SER A 88 3.29 -6.98 10.65
CA SER A 88 4.20 -5.89 10.24
C SER A 88 5.62 -6.14 10.71
N ARG A 89 6.58 -5.71 9.89
CA ARG A 89 8.00 -5.57 10.25
C ARG A 89 8.44 -4.14 10.02
N ILE A 90 9.39 -3.66 10.82
CA ILE A 90 9.95 -2.33 10.66
C ILE A 90 11.14 -2.43 9.71
N GLU A 91 11.17 -1.60 8.68
CA GLU A 91 12.32 -1.44 7.79
C GLU A 91 12.61 0.04 7.60
N GLY A 92 13.63 0.50 8.32
CA GLY A 92 13.90 1.93 8.50
C GLY A 92 12.64 2.64 8.98
N ASN A 93 12.09 3.46 8.09
CA ASN A 93 10.94 4.31 8.35
C ASN A 93 9.60 3.73 7.86
N PHE A 94 9.57 2.49 7.39
CA PHE A 94 8.38 1.87 6.83
C PHE A 94 7.94 0.66 7.66
N LEU A 95 6.63 0.45 7.75
CA LEU A 95 6.05 -0.84 8.07
C LEU A 95 5.99 -1.67 6.81
N VAL A 96 6.52 -2.88 6.84
CA VAL A 96 6.59 -3.78 5.69
C VAL A 96 5.75 -5.01 5.95
N TYR A 97 5.04 -5.42 4.91
CA TYR A 97 4.16 -6.57 4.88
C TYR A 97 4.51 -7.42 3.65
N LYS A 98 4.45 -8.74 3.78
CA LYS A 98 4.54 -9.68 2.65
C LYS A 98 3.18 -10.30 2.38
N GLU A 99 2.82 -10.44 1.12
CA GLU A 99 1.59 -11.14 0.72
C GLU A 99 1.68 -12.59 1.19
N MET A 100 0.57 -13.07 1.70
CA MET A 100 0.42 -14.45 2.15
C MET A 100 -0.68 -15.13 1.35
N ASP A 101 -0.59 -16.45 1.29
CA ASP A 101 -1.58 -17.29 0.68
C ASP A 101 -2.00 -18.41 1.63
N THR A 102 -3.09 -19.07 1.27
CA THR A 102 -3.60 -20.26 1.94
C THR A 102 -3.67 -21.39 0.94
N TYR A 103 -3.54 -22.63 1.42
CA TYR A 103 -3.81 -23.80 0.60
C TYR A 103 -5.22 -23.75 0.01
N SER A 104 -5.40 -24.29 -1.20
CA SER A 104 -6.73 -24.45 -1.78
C SER A 104 -7.61 -25.29 -0.85
N ARG A 105 -8.94 -25.23 -0.99
CA ARG A 105 -9.84 -26.04 -0.15
C ARG A 105 -9.53 -27.54 -0.24
N VAL A 106 -9.07 -28.01 -1.39
CA VAL A 106 -8.66 -29.40 -1.62
C VAL A 106 -7.36 -29.68 -0.87
N ASP A 107 -6.35 -28.83 -1.05
CA ASP A 107 -5.04 -28.99 -0.40
C ASP A 107 -5.10 -28.80 1.12
N GLN A 108 -6.05 -28.00 1.62
CA GLN A 108 -6.31 -27.85 3.06
C GLN A 108 -6.72 -29.16 3.72
N GLN A 109 -7.39 -30.07 3.00
CA GLN A 109 -7.74 -31.39 3.50
C GLN A 109 -6.51 -32.30 3.63
N TYR A 110 -5.47 -32.06 2.82
CA TYR A 110 -4.20 -32.80 2.84
C TYR A 110 -3.11 -32.10 3.66
N ALA A 111 -3.29 -30.82 4.01
CA ALA A 111 -2.36 -30.06 4.82
C ALA A 111 -2.30 -30.65 6.25
N SER A 112 -1.21 -31.34 6.57
CA SER A 112 -0.99 -31.91 7.89
C SER A 112 -0.90 -30.83 8.97
N GLU A 113 -1.18 -31.19 10.24
CA GLU A 113 -1.00 -30.32 11.41
C GLU A 113 0.40 -29.68 11.52
N ARG A 114 1.42 -30.29 10.88
CA ARG A 114 2.79 -29.77 10.88
C ARG A 114 3.02 -28.60 9.94
N TYR A 115 2.12 -28.34 8.97
CA TYR A 115 2.28 -27.24 8.02
C TYR A 115 1.39 -26.04 8.41
N PRO A 116 1.90 -24.80 8.31
CA PRO A 116 1.14 -23.62 8.66
C PRO A 116 -0.01 -23.41 7.66
N LYS A 117 -1.22 -23.13 8.16
CA LYS A 117 -2.41 -22.90 7.31
C LYS A 117 -2.29 -21.70 6.36
N VAL A 118 -1.39 -20.76 6.68
CA VAL A 118 -1.09 -19.56 5.92
C VAL A 118 0.42 -19.50 5.74
N PHE A 119 0.88 -19.18 4.54
CA PHE A 119 2.30 -19.08 4.22
C PHE A 119 2.58 -17.83 3.40
N VAL A 120 3.84 -17.35 3.41
CA VAL A 120 4.25 -16.24 2.55
C VAL A 120 4.20 -16.72 1.11
N LYS A 121 3.48 -15.99 0.26
CA LYS A 121 3.32 -16.34 -1.14
C LYS A 121 4.66 -16.19 -1.88
N VAL A 122 5.04 -17.23 -2.63
CA VAL A 122 6.20 -17.16 -3.53
C VAL A 122 5.90 -16.11 -4.61
N ASP A 123 6.85 -15.20 -4.83
CA ASP A 123 6.68 -14.03 -5.72
C ASP A 123 5.49 -13.12 -5.36
N GLY A 124 5.04 -13.19 -4.11
CA GLY A 124 3.97 -12.36 -3.58
C GLY A 124 4.36 -10.89 -3.49
N LEU A 125 3.34 -10.02 -3.48
CA LEU A 125 3.51 -8.59 -3.30
C LEU A 125 4.14 -8.26 -1.96
N ARG A 126 4.88 -7.16 -1.93
CA ARG A 126 5.46 -6.58 -0.71
C ARG A 126 4.96 -5.17 -0.52
N LYS A 127 4.17 -4.93 0.52
CA LYS A 127 3.60 -3.62 0.82
C LYS A 127 4.47 -2.89 1.83
N ARG A 128 4.89 -1.66 1.51
CA ARG A 128 5.64 -0.76 2.41
C ARG A 128 4.80 0.44 2.78
N VAL A 129 4.54 0.64 4.07
CA VAL A 129 3.67 1.67 4.61
C VAL A 129 4.43 2.67 5.45
N ARG A 130 4.42 3.95 5.07
CA ARG A 130 5.01 4.98 5.94
C ARG A 130 4.11 5.20 7.14
N TRP A 131 4.63 4.86 8.33
CA TRP A 131 3.99 5.19 9.59
C TRP A 131 4.04 6.71 9.77
N ASN A 132 2.86 7.34 9.86
CA ASN A 132 2.66 8.63 10.50
C ASN A 132 3.46 9.81 9.88
N THR A 133 2.94 10.46 8.84
CA THR A 133 3.22 11.90 8.63
C THR A 133 2.35 12.76 9.56
N LYS A 134 2.39 12.46 10.87
CA LYS A 134 2.24 13.51 11.87
C LYS A 134 3.62 14.12 12.03
N VAL A 135 3.82 15.26 11.37
CA VAL A 135 4.90 16.18 11.75
C VAL A 135 4.77 16.40 13.27
N MET A 136 5.88 16.22 13.98
CA MET A 136 6.03 16.60 15.37
C MET A 136 5.54 18.03 15.54
N LYS A 137 4.51 18.26 16.35
CA LYS A 137 4.34 19.58 16.95
C LYS A 137 5.38 19.68 18.07
N GLY A 138 6.59 20.11 17.71
CA GLY A 138 7.49 20.76 18.66
C GLY A 138 7.01 22.20 18.78
N THR A 139 6.32 22.53 19.88
CA THR A 139 6.21 23.92 20.33
C THR A 139 7.53 24.26 20.99
N ALA A 140 8.25 25.21 20.41
CA ALA A 140 9.28 25.95 21.12
C ALA A 140 8.60 26.82 22.19
N THR A 141 9.14 26.77 23.40
CA THR A 141 9.18 27.90 24.33
C THR A 141 10.64 28.26 24.48
#